data_AF-A0A168C4M9-F1
#
_entry.id   AF-A0A168C4M9-F1
#
_cell.length_a   1.000
_cell.length_b   1.000
_cell.length_c   1.000
_cell.angle_alpha   90.00
_cell.angle_beta   90.00
_cell.angle_gamma   90.00
#
_symmetry.space_group_name_H-M   'P 1'
#
loop_
_entity.id
_entity.type
_entity.pdbx_description
1 polymer ?
#
loop_
_entity_poly.entity_id
_entity_poly.type
_entity_poly.pdbx_seq_one_letter_code
_entity_poly.pdbx_strand_id
1 'polypeptide(L)'
;MLLYKTTLLLGASLVAASTVDTRANCDEGPQRVCYANATQNLRPEDIKYVADYLRYLGDAGAAKFLTMPPAADCAEWTLPVPSHGGSVLALAKHINPRITSSVLYEDLAAAVAGGAPEGSQGDLLGCGKDGGQMEAKANLKNPLYDSDGYKKSGAKPEGILIKLVQAPPPKV
;
A
#
# COMPACT_ATOMS: atom_id res chain seq x y z
N MET A 1 -27.48 -69.70 -28.75
CA MET A 1 -27.01 -70.06 -27.40
C MET A 1 -25.55 -69.66 -27.30
N LEU A 2 -25.21 -68.52 -26.68
CA LEU A 2 -23.86 -68.04 -26.30
C LEU A 2 -24.04 -66.59 -25.80
N LEU A 3 -24.33 -66.38 -24.51
CA LEU A 3 -23.41 -66.20 -23.37
C LEU A 3 -22.92 -64.74 -23.20
N TYR A 4 -23.45 -64.14 -22.14
CA TYR A 4 -23.11 -62.92 -21.42
C TYR A 4 -21.64 -62.48 -21.45
N LYS A 5 -21.43 -61.16 -21.42
CA LYS A 5 -20.44 -60.53 -20.51
C LYS A 5 -20.78 -59.05 -20.28
N THR A 6 -21.44 -58.79 -19.15
CA THR A 6 -21.65 -57.47 -18.56
C THR A 6 -20.31 -56.98 -18.02
N THR A 7 -19.82 -55.84 -18.50
CA THR A 7 -18.61 -55.19 -17.95
C THR A 7 -19.03 -53.95 -17.18
N LEU A 8 -18.97 -54.03 -15.85
CA LEU A 8 -19.25 -52.92 -14.93
C LEU A 8 -18.00 -52.04 -14.87
N LEU A 9 -18.04 -50.84 -15.47
CA LEU A 9 -17.02 -49.81 -15.27
C LEU A 9 -17.37 -48.99 -14.02
N LEU A 10 -16.57 -49.11 -12.96
CA LEU A 10 -16.56 -48.17 -11.85
C LEU A 10 -15.96 -46.85 -12.34
N GLY A 11 -16.80 -45.81 -12.45
CA GLY A 11 -16.35 -44.44 -12.64
C GLY A 11 -15.75 -43.90 -11.33
N ALA A 12 -14.44 -43.67 -11.32
CA ALA A 12 -13.77 -42.96 -10.23
C ALA A 12 -14.15 -41.47 -10.28
N SER A 13 -14.88 -40.99 -9.27
CA SER A 13 -15.12 -39.56 -9.07
C SER A 13 -13.81 -38.86 -8.70
N LEU A 14 -13.28 -38.08 -9.63
CA LEU A 14 -12.23 -37.09 -9.37
C LEU A 14 -12.85 -35.95 -8.56
N VAL A 15 -12.73 -36.01 -7.23
CA VAL A 15 -12.94 -34.83 -6.39
C VAL A 15 -11.73 -33.93 -6.64
N ALA A 16 -11.91 -32.90 -7.47
CA ALA A 16 -10.95 -31.83 -7.57
C ALA A 16 -10.85 -31.15 -6.20
N ALA A 17 -9.76 -31.38 -5.49
CA ALA A 17 -9.43 -30.61 -4.30
C ALA A 17 -9.10 -29.19 -4.77
N SER A 18 -10.07 -28.28 -4.66
CA SER A 18 -9.78 -26.84 -4.76
C SER A 18 -8.80 -26.52 -3.65
N THR A 19 -7.57 -26.14 -4.01
CA THR A 19 -6.64 -25.52 -3.06
C THR A 19 -7.35 -24.28 -2.52
N VAL A 20 -7.78 -24.34 -1.25
CA VAL A 20 -8.24 -23.17 -0.53
C VAL A 20 -7.04 -22.23 -0.52
N ASP A 21 -7.10 -21.19 -1.36
CA ASP A 21 -6.11 -20.13 -1.39
C ASP A 21 -6.01 -19.60 0.04
N THR A 22 -4.88 -19.87 0.70
CA THR A 22 -4.60 -19.30 2.02
C THR A 22 -4.47 -17.81 1.80
N ARG A 23 -5.58 -17.09 1.96
CA ARG A 23 -5.68 -15.63 1.78
C ARG A 23 -4.48 -14.97 2.45
N ALA A 24 -3.72 -14.18 1.71
CA ALA A 24 -2.47 -13.61 2.17
C ALA A 24 -2.66 -12.85 3.49
N ASN A 25 -1.79 -13.14 4.46
CA ASN A 25 -1.54 -12.24 5.58
C ASN A 25 -0.35 -11.38 5.18
N CYS A 26 -0.48 -10.06 5.28
CA CYS A 26 0.64 -9.16 5.01
C CYS A 26 1.57 -9.16 6.22
N ASP A 27 2.84 -9.49 5.99
CA ASP A 27 3.86 -9.53 7.05
C ASP A 27 4.24 -8.11 7.53
N GLU A 28 3.95 -7.10 6.72
CA GLU A 28 4.21 -5.70 7.04
C GLU A 28 3.05 -5.10 7.84
N GLY A 29 3.39 -4.54 9.01
CA GLY A 29 2.43 -3.95 9.96
C GLY A 29 2.51 -2.42 10.04
N PRO A 30 1.65 -1.79 10.85
CA PRO A 30 1.46 -0.34 10.88
C PRO A 30 2.64 0.45 11.47
N GLN A 31 3.56 -0.22 12.17
CA GLN A 31 4.72 0.39 12.79
C GLN A 31 5.65 1.09 11.81
N ARG A 32 6.33 2.14 12.27
CA ARG A 32 7.43 2.73 11.53
C ARG A 32 8.64 1.80 11.53
N VAL A 33 9.14 1.46 10.34
CA VAL A 33 10.35 0.67 10.14
C VAL A 33 11.28 1.45 9.20
N CYS A 34 12.48 1.77 9.67
CA CYS A 34 13.56 2.27 8.82
C CYS A 34 14.40 1.09 8.33
N TYR A 35 14.78 1.04 7.05
CA TYR A 35 15.48 -0.11 6.48
C TYR A 35 17.00 -0.06 6.73
N ALA A 36 17.42 0.12 8.00
CA ALA A 36 18.83 0.36 8.37
C ALA A 36 19.80 -0.75 7.94
N ASN A 37 19.33 -2.00 7.84
CA ASN A 37 20.14 -3.15 7.38
C ASN A 37 20.14 -3.32 5.85
N ALA A 38 19.42 -2.46 5.12
CA ALA A 38 19.25 -2.48 3.66
C ALA A 38 19.04 -1.05 3.14
N THR A 39 20.03 -0.17 3.39
CA THR A 39 19.95 1.25 3.07
C THR A 39 19.55 1.49 1.61
N GLN A 40 18.66 2.45 1.39
CA GLN A 40 18.08 2.75 0.07
C GLN A 40 18.79 3.91 -0.64
N ASN A 41 19.79 4.53 -0.01
CA ASN A 41 20.52 5.69 -0.51
C ASN A 41 19.61 6.86 -0.94
N LEU A 42 18.54 7.09 -0.19
CA LEU A 42 17.61 8.18 -0.47
C LEU A 42 18.23 9.54 -0.13
N ARG A 43 17.92 10.54 -0.93
CA ARG A 43 18.29 11.93 -0.66
C ARG A 43 17.16 12.61 0.14
N PRO A 44 17.46 13.28 1.27
CA PRO A 44 16.43 13.93 2.09
C PRO A 44 15.55 14.93 1.33
N GLU A 45 16.09 15.63 0.34
CA GLU A 45 15.34 16.55 -0.53
C GLU A 45 14.30 15.84 -1.40
N ASP A 46 14.59 14.64 -1.89
CA ASP A 46 13.62 13.85 -2.67
C ASP A 46 12.52 13.31 -1.74
N ILE A 47 12.85 12.95 -0.50
CA ILE A 47 11.85 12.54 0.51
C ILE A 47 10.89 13.69 0.82
N LYS A 48 11.42 14.91 1.03
CA LYS A 48 10.60 16.11 1.22
C LYS A 48 9.72 16.39 0.00
N TYR A 49 10.28 16.25 -1.21
CA TYR A 49 9.52 16.37 -2.45
C TYR A 49 8.35 15.40 -2.52
N VAL A 50 8.51 14.13 -2.09
CA VAL A 50 7.40 13.18 -2.01
C VAL A 50 6.27 13.73 -1.13
N ALA A 51 6.58 14.22 0.07
CA ALA A 51 5.56 14.78 0.97
C ALA A 51 4.86 16.00 0.34
N ASP A 52 5.62 16.92 -0.24
CA ASP A 52 5.08 18.14 -0.86
C ASP A 52 4.20 17.82 -2.07
N TYR A 53 4.59 16.84 -2.88
CA TYR A 53 3.80 16.41 -4.03
C TYR A 53 2.50 15.71 -3.59
N LEU A 54 2.54 14.90 -2.53
CA LEU A 54 1.33 14.30 -1.97
C LEU A 54 0.37 15.36 -1.41
N ARG A 55 0.88 16.41 -0.75
CA ARG A 55 0.06 17.58 -0.36
C ARG A 55 -0.56 18.25 -1.59
N TYR A 56 0.24 18.47 -2.65
CA TYR A 56 -0.26 19.03 -3.91
C TYR A 56 -1.38 18.19 -4.52
N LEU A 57 -1.28 16.85 -4.51
CA LEU A 57 -2.38 15.97 -4.94
C LEU A 57 -3.61 16.13 -4.05
N GLY A 58 -3.41 16.24 -2.73
CA GLY A 58 -4.45 16.56 -1.77
C GLY A 58 -5.12 17.92 -2.03
N ASP A 59 -4.42 18.94 -2.50
CA ASP A 59 -4.97 20.29 -2.65
C ASP A 59 -5.53 20.56 -4.05
N ALA A 60 -4.77 20.22 -5.09
CA ALA A 60 -5.06 20.52 -6.48
C ALA A 60 -5.59 19.32 -7.28
N GLY A 61 -5.41 18.09 -6.77
CA GLY A 61 -5.84 16.88 -7.45
C GLY A 61 -7.35 16.70 -7.49
N ALA A 62 -7.84 16.04 -8.55
CA ALA A 62 -9.24 15.65 -8.72
C ALA A 62 -9.69 14.60 -7.70
N ALA A 63 -8.76 13.76 -7.21
CA ALA A 63 -8.99 12.79 -6.15
C ALA A 63 -8.18 13.20 -4.90
N LYS A 64 -8.88 13.41 -3.79
CA LYS A 64 -8.30 13.76 -2.49
C LYS A 64 -7.80 12.54 -1.71
N PHE A 65 -8.36 11.39 -2.02
CA PHE A 65 -8.06 10.11 -1.39
C PHE A 65 -7.25 9.23 -2.33
N LEU A 66 -6.32 8.48 -1.75
CA LEU A 66 -5.88 7.20 -2.28
C LEU A 66 -6.84 6.12 -1.78
N THR A 67 -7.51 5.42 -2.70
CA THR A 67 -8.36 4.28 -2.37
C THR A 67 -7.76 3.00 -2.94
N MET A 68 -7.52 2.02 -2.07
CA MET A 68 -7.08 0.67 -2.42
C MET A 68 -8.24 -0.32 -2.20
N PRO A 69 -8.95 -0.78 -3.26
CA PRO A 69 -9.88 -1.91 -3.20
C PRO A 69 -9.27 -3.19 -2.61
N PRO A 70 -10.10 -4.13 -2.14
CA PRO A 70 -9.62 -5.44 -1.72
C PRO A 70 -8.83 -6.15 -2.82
N ALA A 71 -7.80 -6.88 -2.41
CA ALA A 71 -6.91 -7.63 -3.28
C ALA A 71 -6.76 -9.08 -2.78
N ALA A 72 -6.35 -9.97 -3.69
CA ALA A 72 -6.02 -11.35 -3.32
C ALA A 72 -4.72 -11.45 -2.50
N ASP A 73 -3.82 -10.49 -2.71
CA ASP A 73 -2.49 -10.39 -2.14
C ASP A 73 -2.27 -9.02 -1.45
N CYS A 74 -1.07 -8.81 -0.94
CA CYS A 74 -0.65 -7.54 -0.32
C CYS A 74 -0.20 -6.53 -1.38
N ALA A 75 -1.12 -6.21 -2.29
CA ALA A 75 -0.86 -5.38 -3.46
C ALA A 75 -0.15 -4.08 -3.07
N GLU A 76 0.84 -3.73 -3.89
CA GLU A 76 1.72 -2.59 -3.72
C GLU A 76 1.72 -1.76 -4.99
N TRP A 77 1.43 -0.47 -4.88
CA TRP A 77 1.25 0.43 -6.01
C TRP A 77 2.22 1.59 -5.93
N THR A 78 2.78 1.95 -7.08
CA THR A 78 3.52 3.20 -7.22
C THR A 78 2.58 4.38 -7.04
N LEU A 79 2.92 5.26 -6.11
CA LEU A 79 2.22 6.53 -5.95
C LEU A 79 2.55 7.43 -7.15
N PRO A 80 1.62 8.29 -7.59
CA PRO A 80 1.80 9.13 -8.77
C PRO A 80 2.70 10.35 -8.47
N VAL A 81 3.84 10.12 -7.82
CA VAL A 81 4.86 11.12 -7.51
C VAL A 81 5.95 11.03 -8.58
N PRO A 82 6.12 12.07 -9.42
CA PRO A 82 7.15 12.08 -10.44
C PRO A 82 8.54 11.96 -9.81
N SER A 83 9.33 10.98 -10.22
CA SER A 83 10.69 10.86 -9.68
C SER A 83 11.62 11.95 -10.24
N HIS A 84 11.44 12.40 -11.48
CA HIS A 84 12.33 13.37 -12.16
C HIS A 84 13.84 13.05 -12.04
N GLY A 85 14.21 11.77 -12.01
CA GLY A 85 15.60 11.35 -11.76
C GLY A 85 16.03 11.40 -10.29
N GLY A 86 15.07 11.56 -9.39
CA GLY A 86 15.19 11.48 -7.94
C GLY A 86 15.48 10.08 -7.45
N SER A 87 15.98 10.01 -6.22
CA SER A 87 16.40 8.78 -5.54
C SER A 87 15.25 7.96 -4.94
N VAL A 88 14.03 8.50 -4.88
CA VAL A 88 12.91 7.90 -4.15
C VAL A 88 11.82 7.38 -5.08
N LEU A 89 11.40 6.13 -4.85
CA LEU A 89 10.14 5.56 -5.31
C LEU A 89 9.20 5.46 -4.12
N ALA A 90 8.09 6.20 -4.18
CA ALA A 90 7.05 6.16 -3.17
C ALA A 90 5.98 5.13 -3.54
N LEU A 91 5.66 4.26 -2.59
CA LEU A 91 4.73 3.15 -2.79
C LEU A 91 3.63 3.19 -1.72
N ALA A 92 2.44 2.75 -2.09
CA ALA A 92 1.38 2.42 -1.16
C ALA A 92 1.14 0.90 -1.15
N LYS A 93 0.95 0.31 0.02
CA LYS A 93 0.73 -1.13 0.15
C LYS A 93 -0.38 -1.44 1.14
N HIS A 94 -1.14 -2.51 0.89
CA HIS A 94 -2.03 -3.06 1.91
C HIS A 94 -1.28 -3.61 3.13
N ILE A 95 -1.80 -3.26 4.32
CA ILE A 95 -1.61 -4.00 5.57
C ILE A 95 -2.67 -5.10 5.66
N ASN A 96 -3.90 -4.76 5.27
CA ASN A 96 -5.03 -5.67 5.25
C ASN A 96 -5.67 -5.63 3.86
N PRO A 97 -5.45 -6.65 3.00
CA PRO A 97 -5.94 -6.64 1.63
C PRO A 97 -7.42 -7.03 1.55
N ARG A 98 -8.09 -7.28 2.69
CA ARG A 98 -9.48 -7.75 2.74
C ARG A 98 -10.50 -6.61 2.81
N ILE A 99 -10.03 -5.39 3.00
CA ILE A 99 -10.89 -4.22 3.15
C ILE A 99 -10.59 -3.21 2.04
N THR A 100 -11.61 -2.47 1.63
CA THR A 100 -11.39 -1.24 0.87
C THR A 100 -10.78 -0.23 1.83
N SER A 101 -9.50 0.08 1.65
CA SER A 101 -8.81 1.10 2.42
C SER A 101 -8.81 2.41 1.67
N SER A 102 -9.04 3.53 2.35
CA SER A 102 -9.01 4.85 1.72
C SER A 102 -8.50 5.90 2.68
N VAL A 103 -7.39 6.53 2.35
CA VAL A 103 -6.78 7.60 3.15
C VAL A 103 -6.53 8.83 2.30
N LEU A 104 -6.47 10.01 2.91
CA LEU A 104 -6.16 11.23 2.18
C LEU A 104 -4.69 11.24 1.76
N TYR A 105 -4.40 11.92 0.64
CA TYR A 105 -3.01 12.16 0.26
C TYR A 105 -2.25 13.02 1.30
N GLU A 106 -2.95 13.88 2.05
CA GLU A 106 -2.35 14.61 3.17
C GLU A 106 -1.91 13.70 4.33
N ASP A 107 -2.62 12.59 4.60
CA ASP A 107 -2.24 11.63 5.64
C ASP A 107 -0.98 10.85 5.22
N LEU A 108 -0.89 10.50 3.93
CA LEU A 108 0.33 9.93 3.35
C LEU A 108 1.50 10.94 3.44
N ALA A 109 1.26 12.21 3.12
CA ALA A 109 2.27 13.26 3.23
C ALA A 109 2.76 13.44 4.68
N ALA A 110 1.85 13.37 5.66
CA ALA A 110 2.20 13.45 7.08
C ALA A 110 3.03 12.26 7.56
N ALA A 111 2.77 11.05 7.04
CA ALA A 111 3.59 9.89 7.30
C ALA A 111 5.00 10.01 6.68
N VAL A 112 5.14 10.71 5.55
CA VAL A 112 6.46 10.98 4.94
C VAL A 112 7.22 12.06 5.69
N ALA A 113 6.60 13.23 5.91
CA ALA A 113 7.20 14.36 6.59
C ALA A 113 6.12 15.16 7.35
N GLY A 114 5.91 14.85 8.62
CA GLY A 114 4.77 15.31 9.44
C GLY A 114 4.89 16.71 10.04
N GLY A 115 5.93 17.47 9.69
CA GLY A 115 6.08 18.87 10.10
C GLY A 115 6.52 19.09 11.55
N ALA A 116 6.87 18.04 12.29
CA ALA A 116 7.69 18.20 13.49
C ALA A 116 9.11 18.64 13.08
N PRO A 117 9.91 19.28 13.98
CA PRO A 117 11.25 19.73 13.65
C PRO A 117 12.07 18.61 13.00
N GLU A 118 12.94 18.94 12.04
CA GLU A 118 13.81 17.95 11.39
C GLU A 118 14.44 17.03 12.44
N GLY A 119 14.23 15.72 12.32
CA GLY A 119 14.72 14.73 13.28
C GLY A 119 13.73 14.26 14.35
N SER A 120 12.48 14.69 14.33
CA SER A 120 11.44 14.04 15.15
C SER A 120 11.25 12.59 14.68
N GLN A 121 11.35 11.64 15.59
CA GLN A 121 11.40 10.19 15.30
C GLN A 121 10.03 9.58 14.93
N GLY A 122 9.13 10.34 14.31
CA GLY A 122 7.75 9.92 14.02
C GLY A 122 7.45 9.57 12.56
N ASP A 123 8.16 10.14 11.59
CA ASP A 123 7.87 10.04 10.14
C ASP A 123 9.01 9.37 9.35
N LEU A 124 8.84 9.19 8.04
CA LEU A 124 9.86 8.56 7.19
C LEU A 124 11.01 9.47 6.82
N LEU A 125 10.85 10.79 6.87
CA LEU A 125 11.97 11.73 6.74
C LEU A 125 13.00 11.48 7.85
N GLY A 126 12.56 11.14 9.05
CA GLY A 126 13.41 10.70 10.16
C GLY A 126 14.19 9.39 9.92
N CYS A 127 13.83 8.58 8.92
CA CYS A 127 14.62 7.41 8.50
C CYS A 127 15.80 7.79 7.57
N GLY A 128 15.79 9.02 7.03
CA GLY A 128 16.86 9.53 6.17
C GLY A 128 17.16 8.63 4.96
N LYS A 129 18.45 8.43 4.69
CA LYS A 129 18.93 7.67 3.53
C LYS A 129 18.48 6.20 3.50
N ASP A 130 18.11 5.64 4.65
CA ASP A 130 17.75 4.24 4.75
C ASP A 130 16.38 3.97 4.11
N GLY A 131 15.54 4.99 3.94
CA GLY A 131 14.14 4.78 3.59
C GLY A 131 13.39 4.00 4.67
N GLY A 132 12.18 3.59 4.36
CA GLY A 132 11.35 2.91 5.34
C GLY A 132 9.90 2.81 4.94
N GLN A 133 9.10 2.35 5.90
CA GLN A 133 7.65 2.26 5.79
C GLN A 133 6.95 2.58 7.10
N MET A 134 5.70 3.01 6.99
CA MET A 134 4.77 3.12 8.13
C MET A 134 3.33 3.28 7.63
N GLU A 135 2.37 3.08 8.54
CA GLU A 135 0.96 3.35 8.24
C GLU A 135 0.71 4.85 7.98
N ALA A 136 -0.10 5.12 6.97
CA ALA A 136 -0.70 6.43 6.75
C ALA A 136 -1.87 6.60 7.72
N LYS A 137 -1.59 7.18 8.90
CA LYS A 137 -2.59 7.37 9.94
C LYS A 137 -3.57 8.46 9.53
N ALA A 138 -4.82 8.09 9.31
CA ALA A 138 -5.87 9.04 8.96
C ALA A 138 -6.12 10.08 10.05
N ASN A 139 -6.09 11.36 9.67
CA ASN A 139 -6.59 12.44 10.50
C ASN A 139 -8.12 12.49 10.45
N LEU A 140 -8.78 11.71 11.30
CA LEU A 140 -10.25 11.64 11.37
C LEU A 140 -10.94 12.96 11.77
N LYS A 141 -10.18 14.01 12.12
CA LYS A 141 -10.73 15.36 12.30
C LYS A 141 -10.94 16.09 10.97
N ASN A 142 -10.36 15.60 9.86
CA ASN A 142 -10.61 16.16 8.54
C ASN A 142 -12.06 15.86 8.11
N PRO A 143 -12.88 16.88 7.79
CA PRO A 143 -14.29 16.70 7.46
C PRO A 143 -14.53 15.84 6.21
N LEU A 144 -13.53 15.61 5.36
CA LEU A 144 -13.64 14.74 4.19
C LEU A 144 -13.95 13.29 4.58
N TYR A 145 -13.45 12.81 5.72
CA TYR A 145 -13.80 11.49 6.26
C TYR A 145 -15.26 11.40 6.73
N ASP A 146 -15.87 12.54 7.06
CA ASP A 146 -17.27 12.64 7.46
C ASP A 146 -18.22 12.91 6.30
N SER A 147 -17.70 13.14 5.10
CA SER A 147 -18.50 13.42 3.91
C SER A 147 -19.42 12.24 3.56
N ASP A 148 -20.59 12.57 3.01
CA ASP A 148 -21.54 11.58 2.49
C ASP A 148 -20.88 10.62 1.49
N GLY A 149 -20.02 11.15 0.62
CA GLY A 149 -19.32 10.35 -0.39
C GLY A 149 -18.41 9.30 0.25
N TYR A 150 -17.60 9.71 1.22
CA TYR A 150 -16.72 8.79 1.94
C TYR A 150 -17.52 7.73 2.72
N LYS A 151 -18.54 8.14 3.48
CA LYS A 151 -19.40 7.23 4.25
C LYS A 151 -20.12 6.21 3.35
N LYS A 152 -20.66 6.66 2.21
CA LYS A 152 -21.35 5.79 1.23
C LYS A 152 -20.39 4.82 0.53
N SER A 153 -19.11 5.16 0.41
CA SER A 153 -18.11 4.25 -0.19
C SER A 153 -17.87 2.98 0.63
N GLY A 154 -18.13 3.03 1.94
CA GLY A 154 -17.84 1.93 2.87
C GLY A 154 -16.35 1.69 3.14
N ALA A 155 -15.46 2.51 2.56
CA ALA A 155 -14.02 2.39 2.75
C ALA A 155 -13.60 2.68 4.20
N LYS A 156 -12.50 2.07 4.62
CA LYS A 156 -11.91 2.22 5.96
C LYS A 156 -10.70 3.15 5.92
N PRO A 157 -10.55 4.06 6.91
CA PRO A 157 -9.46 5.03 6.95
C PRO A 157 -8.14 4.42 7.51
N GLU A 158 -7.91 3.14 7.22
CA GLU A 158 -6.82 2.33 7.80
C GLU A 158 -6.38 1.26 6.80
N GLY A 159 -5.23 0.63 7.05
CA GLY A 159 -4.79 -0.53 6.28
C GLY A 159 -3.91 -0.22 5.07
N ILE A 160 -3.37 1.00 4.97
CA ILE A 160 -2.40 1.41 3.94
C ILE A 160 -1.07 1.81 4.59
N LEU A 161 0.02 1.20 4.14
CA LEU A 161 1.39 1.67 4.38
C LEU A 161 1.82 2.61 3.26
N ILE A 162 2.63 3.60 3.60
CA ILE A 162 3.52 4.26 2.67
C ILE A 162 4.94 3.69 2.81
N LYS A 163 5.61 3.43 1.70
CA LYS A 163 7.00 2.94 1.66
C LYS A 163 7.84 3.84 0.77
N LEU A 164 9.05 4.15 1.23
CA LEU A 164 10.05 4.90 0.47
C LEU A 164 11.26 4.00 0.25
N VAL A 165 11.50 3.69 -1.02
CA VAL A 165 12.60 2.82 -1.47
C VAL A 165 13.39 3.50 -2.57
N GLN A 166 14.53 2.93 -2.91
CA GLN A 166 15.37 3.45 -3.98
C GLN A 166 14.60 3.42 -5.32
N ALA A 167 14.57 4.55 -6.02
CA ALA A 167 14.04 4.57 -7.37
C ALA A 167 14.88 3.67 -8.30
N PRO A 168 14.26 2.86 -9.17
CA PRO A 168 14.99 2.08 -10.14
C PRO A 168 15.79 3.02 -11.07
N PRO A 169 16.94 2.56 -11.60
CA PRO A 169 17.70 3.37 -12.54
C PRO A 169 16.84 3.73 -13.76
N PRO A 170 17.07 4.91 -14.39
CA PRO A 170 16.40 5.27 -15.62
C PRO A 170 16.57 4.14 -16.64
N LYS A 171 15.49 3.80 -17.36
CA LYS A 171 15.60 2.90 -18.50
C LYS A 171 16.41 3.63 -19.57
N VAL A 172 17.62 3.12 -19.83
CA VAL A 172 18.49 3.53 -20.94
C VAL A 172 17.94 3.05 -22.27
#